data_AF-A0A6J8EVP3-F1
#
_entry.id   AF-A0A6J8EVP3-F1
#
_cell.length_a   1.000
_cell.length_b   1.000
_cell.length_c   1.000
_cell.angle_alpha   90.00
_cell.angle_beta   90.00
_cell.angle_gamma   90.00
#
_symmetry.space_group_name_H-M   'P 1'
#
loop_
_entity.id
_entity.type
_entity.pdbx_description
1 polymer ?
#
loop_
_entity_poly.entity_id
_entity_poly.type
_entity_poly.pdbx_seq_one_letter_code
_entity_poly.pdbx_strand_id
1 'polypeptide(L)'
;MIQLFLQQTVPYSAVLTLKNARSASFSVKPSHEKVKNEKKMPTETKAKQRLDYMTTIQLKERIINSKEIRTLKRNMDGLTEQIEKLTPLSGVILDAGVSKSFNEIKKNNNHISLSQFKENSPQHIFWKQQFEAATKSNLKQMRWHLTLLRWYIALHAKSPAAYRMITNSNVLCCRMRICLEITPILLAPALVGTLM
;
A
#
# COMPACT_ATOMS: atom_id res chain seq x y z
N MET A 1 9.54 -4.42 -29.67
CA MET A 1 10.38 -3.26 -29.31
C MET A 1 10.07 -2.76 -27.88
N ILE A 2 10.04 -3.66 -26.87
CA ILE A 2 9.76 -3.34 -25.45
C ILE A 2 10.68 -4.17 -24.53
N GLN A 3 11.98 -4.28 -24.86
CA GLN A 3 12.86 -5.25 -24.19
C GLN A 3 14.18 -4.67 -23.65
N LEU A 4 14.27 -3.36 -23.41
CA LEU A 4 15.52 -2.70 -23.00
C LEU A 4 15.36 -1.71 -21.83
N PHE A 5 14.74 -2.10 -20.71
CA PHE A 5 14.63 -1.19 -19.56
C PHE A 5 14.79 -1.84 -18.16
N LEU A 6 15.61 -2.89 -18.05
CA LEU A 6 15.84 -3.58 -16.76
C LEU A 6 17.32 -3.68 -16.33
N GLN A 7 18.19 -2.73 -16.69
CA GLN A 7 19.57 -2.70 -16.20
C GLN A 7 20.01 -1.31 -15.71
N GLN A 8 19.31 -0.77 -14.72
CA GLN A 8 19.94 0.18 -13.79
C GLN A 8 19.79 -0.35 -12.38
N THR A 9 20.77 -1.17 -11.98
CA THR A 9 21.02 -1.56 -10.60
C THR A 9 21.62 -0.35 -9.87
N VAL A 10 20.75 0.42 -9.22
CA VAL A 10 21.18 1.37 -8.19
C VAL A 10 21.54 0.55 -6.95
N PRO A 11 22.73 0.72 -6.33
CA PRO A 11 23.10 -0.02 -5.14
C PRO A 11 22.15 0.30 -3.99
N TYR A 12 21.41 -0.71 -3.54
CA TYR A 12 20.58 -0.65 -2.34
C TYR A 12 21.48 -0.67 -1.10
N SER A 13 21.87 0.51 -0.60
CA SER A 13 22.43 0.65 0.75
C SER A 13 22.09 2.01 1.36
N ALA A 14 20.80 2.29 1.55
CA ALA A 14 20.34 3.36 2.43
C ALA A 14 18.90 3.07 2.88
N VAL A 15 18.73 2.23 3.90
CA VAL A 15 17.48 2.12 4.64
C VAL A 15 17.39 3.35 5.56
N LEU A 16 16.88 4.45 5.03
CA LEU A 16 16.54 5.64 5.81
C LEU A 16 15.11 5.48 6.34
N THR A 17 14.99 5.18 7.63
CA THR A 17 13.71 5.19 8.35
C THR A 17 13.21 6.63 8.49
N LEU A 18 12.28 7.02 7.62
CA LEU A 18 11.49 8.26 7.77
C LEU A 18 10.51 8.10 8.94
N LYS A 19 10.90 8.57 10.12
CA LYS A 19 9.95 8.91 11.19
C LYS A 19 9.39 10.30 10.89
N ASN A 20 8.14 10.39 10.42
CA ASN A 20 7.25 11.48 10.84
C ASN A 20 5.77 11.23 10.55
N ALA A 21 5.00 11.20 11.65
CA ALA A 21 3.65 11.72 11.83
C ALA A 21 2.58 11.36 10.77
N ARG A 22 2.02 10.16 10.92
CA ARG A 22 0.57 9.95 10.95
C ARG A 22 0.31 8.60 11.61
N SER A 23 -0.39 8.62 12.73
CA SER A 23 -0.97 7.48 13.42
C SER A 23 -1.91 6.72 12.47
N ALA A 24 -1.34 5.89 11.61
CA ALA A 24 -2.03 4.88 10.82
C ALA A 24 -1.59 3.52 11.36
N SER A 25 -2.51 2.85 12.04
CA SER A 25 -2.38 1.49 12.55
C SER A 25 -1.83 0.55 11.46
N PHE A 26 -0.56 0.17 11.63
CA PHE A 26 0.18 -0.65 10.68
C PHE A 26 -0.13 -2.14 10.92
N SER A 27 -1.25 -2.65 10.42
CA SER A 27 -1.59 -4.07 10.57
C SER A 27 -0.65 -4.94 9.72
N VAL A 28 0.43 -5.41 10.33
CA VAL A 28 1.30 -6.47 9.80
C VAL A 28 0.61 -7.81 10.08
N LYS A 29 0.22 -8.54 9.02
CA LYS A 29 -0.26 -9.92 9.17
C LYS A 29 0.95 -10.86 9.24
N PRO A 30 1.05 -11.75 10.25
CA PRO A 30 2.08 -12.78 10.25
C PRO A 30 1.76 -13.85 9.19
N SER A 31 2.75 -14.15 8.36
CA SER A 31 2.71 -15.27 7.40
C SER A 31 3.18 -16.55 8.08
N HIS A 32 2.24 -17.38 8.53
CA HIS A 32 2.51 -18.81 8.72
C HIS A 32 1.81 -19.59 7.62
N GLU A 33 2.62 -20.21 6.79
CA GLU A 33 2.25 -21.10 5.71
C GLU A 33 2.17 -22.54 6.27
N LYS A 34 0.97 -23.10 6.36
CA LYS A 34 0.66 -24.47 5.91
C LYS A 34 -0.76 -24.52 5.36
N VAL A 35 -0.84 -24.92 4.09
CA VAL A 35 -2.00 -24.98 3.21
C VAL A 35 -3.02 -26.04 3.68
N LYS A 36 -4.32 -25.71 3.64
CA LYS A 36 -5.37 -26.52 2.99
C LYS A 36 -6.74 -25.80 2.94
N ASN A 37 -7.19 -25.52 1.71
CA ASN A 37 -8.55 -25.21 1.27
C ASN A 37 -9.39 -24.21 2.08
N GLU A 38 -9.31 -22.94 1.71
CA GLU A 38 -10.33 -21.96 2.06
C GLU A 38 -10.89 -21.24 0.82
N LYS A 39 -12.19 -21.42 0.59
CA LYS A 39 -13.01 -20.58 -0.28
C LYS A 39 -12.86 -19.13 0.20
N LYS A 40 -12.18 -18.30 -0.58
CA LYS A 40 -12.09 -16.86 -0.33
C LYS A 40 -13.47 -16.23 -0.50
N MET A 41 -14.12 -15.93 0.63
CA MET A 41 -15.33 -15.10 0.67
C MET A 41 -14.98 -13.61 0.42
N PRO A 42 -15.86 -12.86 -0.24
CA PRO A 42 -15.72 -11.43 -0.42
C PRO A 42 -15.87 -10.69 0.92
N THR A 43 -14.91 -9.84 1.23
CA THR A 43 -14.96 -8.92 2.39
C THR A 43 -15.86 -7.73 2.06
N GLU A 44 -17.16 -7.96 2.04
CA GLU A 44 -18.13 -6.87 2.10
C GLU A 44 -18.01 -6.17 3.46
N THR A 45 -18.01 -4.83 3.43
CA THR A 45 -18.12 -4.00 4.62
C THR A 45 -19.53 -4.16 5.19
N LYS A 46 -19.79 -5.28 5.87
CA LYS A 46 -21.11 -5.60 6.40
C LYS A 46 -21.53 -4.49 7.35
N ALA A 47 -22.67 -3.88 7.07
CA ALA A 47 -23.36 -3.03 8.02
C ALA A 47 -23.43 -3.76 9.36
N LYS A 48 -23.20 -3.04 10.46
CA LYS A 48 -23.04 -3.60 11.80
C LYS A 48 -24.34 -4.33 12.19
N GLN A 49 -24.42 -5.62 11.88
CA GLN A 49 -25.59 -6.45 12.16
C GLN A 49 -25.83 -6.42 13.67
N ARG A 50 -27.08 -6.19 14.06
CA ARG A 50 -27.50 -6.24 15.46
C ARG A 50 -27.20 -7.63 16.01
N LEU A 51 -26.64 -7.67 17.23
CA LEU A 51 -26.24 -8.91 17.91
C LEU A 51 -27.40 -9.87 18.10
N ASP A 52 -28.61 -9.33 18.27
CA ASP A 52 -29.85 -10.06 18.54
C ASP A 52 -30.23 -11.05 17.42
N TYR A 53 -29.73 -10.85 16.21
CA TYR A 53 -30.01 -11.72 15.05
C TYR A 53 -28.88 -12.70 14.73
N MET A 54 -27.80 -12.73 15.51
CA MET A 54 -26.68 -13.64 15.25
C MET A 54 -26.94 -15.01 15.86
N THR A 55 -26.63 -16.07 15.12
CA THR A 55 -26.68 -17.43 15.67
C THR A 55 -25.59 -17.63 16.72
N THR A 56 -25.77 -18.63 17.60
CA THR A 56 -24.79 -18.94 18.67
C THR A 56 -23.39 -19.25 18.13
N ILE A 57 -23.30 -19.87 16.95
CA ILE A 57 -22.04 -20.15 16.26
C ILE A 57 -21.36 -18.84 15.85
N GLN A 58 -22.09 -17.93 15.22
CA GLN A 58 -21.56 -16.63 14.79
C GLN A 58 -21.13 -15.76 15.99
N LEU A 59 -21.85 -15.84 17.11
CA LEU A 59 -21.45 -15.15 18.34
C LEU A 59 -20.12 -15.69 18.89
N LYS A 60 -19.91 -17.01 18.88
CA LYS A 60 -18.64 -17.63 19.29
C LYS A 60 -17.48 -17.20 18.39
N GLU A 61 -17.65 -17.23 17.08
CA GLU A 61 -16.64 -16.77 16.12
C GLU A 61 -16.28 -15.30 16.33
N ARG A 62 -17.28 -14.43 16.57
CA ARG A 62 -17.06 -13.01 16.84
C ARG A 62 -16.25 -12.80 18.13
N ILE A 63 -16.53 -13.59 19.17
CA ILE A 63 -15.75 -13.54 20.42
C ILE A 63 -14.30 -13.95 20.17
N ILE A 64 -14.06 -15.04 19.43
CA ILE A 64 -12.70 -15.49 19.07
C ILE A 64 -11.96 -14.42 18.28
N ASN A 65 -12.56 -13.91 17.19
CA ASN A 65 -11.97 -12.84 16.38
C ASN A 65 -11.68 -11.58 17.21
N SER A 66 -12.56 -11.23 18.16
CA SER A 66 -12.33 -10.09 19.05
C SER A 66 -11.14 -10.30 20.00
N LYS A 67 -10.90 -11.54 20.45
CA LYS A 67 -9.74 -11.91 21.27
C LYS A 67 -8.45 -11.83 20.45
N GLU A 68 -8.46 -12.34 19.23
CA GLU A 68 -7.31 -12.26 18.31
C GLU A 68 -6.94 -10.82 17.96
N ILE A 69 -7.93 -9.96 17.70
CA ILE A 69 -7.68 -8.54 17.46
C ILE A 69 -7.04 -7.88 18.69
N ARG A 70 -7.46 -8.25 19.90
CA ARG A 70 -6.87 -7.72 21.15
C ARG A 70 -5.43 -8.21 21.34
N THR A 71 -5.13 -9.48 21.07
CA THR A 71 -3.76 -10.00 21.19
C THR A 71 -2.84 -9.37 20.16
N LEU A 72 -3.29 -9.23 18.90
CA LEU A 72 -2.54 -8.53 17.86
C LEU A 72 -2.26 -7.07 18.22
N LYS A 73 -3.23 -6.35 18.80
CA LYS A 73 -3.01 -4.98 19.29
C LYS A 73 -1.94 -4.93 20.38
N ARG A 74 -2.02 -5.80 21.40
CA ARG A 74 -1.00 -5.87 22.45
C ARG A 74 0.40 -6.16 21.91
N ASN A 75 0.50 -7.06 20.93
CA ASN A 75 1.77 -7.37 20.28
C ASN A 75 2.31 -6.16 19.49
N MET A 76 1.44 -5.43 18.79
CA MET A 76 1.82 -4.19 18.12
C MET A 76 2.30 -3.15 19.13
N ASP A 77 1.58 -2.95 20.22
CA ASP A 77 1.92 -1.99 21.28
C ASP A 77 3.28 -2.35 21.91
N GLY A 78 3.51 -3.64 22.18
CA GLY A 78 4.80 -4.14 22.70
C GLY A 78 5.95 -3.96 21.72
N LEU A 79 5.73 -4.19 20.42
CA LEU A 79 6.74 -3.92 19.38
C LEU A 79 7.03 -2.43 19.24
N THR A 80 6.02 -1.57 19.34
CA THR A 80 6.23 -0.12 19.32
C THR A 80 7.03 0.35 20.53
N GLU A 81 6.76 -0.21 21.71
CA GLU A 81 7.51 0.08 22.92
C GLU A 81 8.98 -0.40 22.81
N GLN A 82 9.21 -1.58 22.24
CA GLN A 82 10.56 -2.08 21.95
C GLN A 82 11.31 -1.15 20.98
N ILE A 83 10.64 -0.68 19.92
CA ILE A 83 11.23 0.28 18.98
C ILE A 83 11.56 1.60 19.70
N GLU A 84 10.67 2.11 20.55
CA GLU A 84 10.91 3.32 21.34
C GLU A 84 12.06 3.15 22.32
N LYS A 85 12.20 1.99 22.96
CA LYS A 85 13.34 1.64 23.84
C LYS A 85 14.66 1.49 23.09
N LEU A 86 14.65 0.89 21.89
CA LEU A 86 15.84 0.71 21.07
C LEU A 86 16.27 2.00 20.36
N THR A 87 15.33 2.87 20.01
CA THR A 87 15.61 4.14 19.32
C THR A 87 16.70 5.00 20.00
N PRO A 88 16.69 5.25 21.33
CA PRO A 88 17.75 6.02 21.98
C PRO A 88 19.07 5.24 22.11
N LEU A 89 19.02 3.90 22.13
CA LEU A 89 20.21 3.06 22.25
C LEU A 89 20.97 2.95 20.93
N SER A 90 20.25 2.81 19.81
CA SER A 90 20.84 2.63 18.48
C SER A 90 20.77 3.88 17.60
N GLY A 91 20.07 4.93 18.04
CA GLY A 91 19.84 6.14 17.27
C GLY A 91 21.02 7.09 17.33
N VAL A 92 21.42 7.61 16.16
CA VAL A 92 22.33 8.75 16.07
C VAL A 92 21.47 10.03 16.10
N ILE A 93 21.72 10.89 17.09
CA ILE A 93 21.10 12.21 17.13
C ILE A 93 21.69 13.02 15.98
N LEU A 94 20.85 13.36 15.00
CA LEU A 94 21.27 14.21 13.89
C LEU A 94 21.37 15.65 14.38
N ASP A 95 22.48 16.30 14.05
CA ASP A 95 22.66 17.72 14.30
C ASP A 95 21.58 18.56 13.58
N ALA A 96 21.25 19.73 14.15
CA ALA A 96 20.28 20.65 13.60
C ALA A 96 20.66 21.11 12.18
N GLY A 97 21.96 21.22 11.87
CA GLY A 97 22.46 21.52 10.53
C GLY A 97 22.09 20.41 9.53
N VAL A 98 22.37 19.16 9.88
CA VAL A 98 22.08 18.00 9.03
C VAL A 98 20.57 17.82 8.83
N SER A 99 19.76 18.05 9.86
CA SER A 99 18.30 18.04 9.77
C SER A 99 17.78 19.10 8.78
N LYS A 100 18.34 20.32 8.79
CA LYS A 100 18.03 21.35 7.79
C LYS A 100 18.43 20.91 6.39
N SER A 101 19.63 20.35 6.21
CA SER A 101 20.08 19.84 4.91
C SER A 101 19.16 18.74 4.36
N PHE A 102 18.69 17.82 5.19
CA PHE A 102 17.71 16.81 4.75
C PHE A 102 16.38 17.44 4.32
N ASN A 103 15.91 18.44 5.05
CA ASN A 103 14.69 19.16 4.68
C ASN A 103 14.87 19.96 3.38
N GLU A 104 16.04 20.54 3.15
CA GLU A 104 16.40 21.22 1.91
C GLU A 104 16.51 20.25 0.73
N ILE A 105 17.19 19.11 0.90
CA ILE A 105 17.24 18.03 -0.10
C ILE A 105 15.83 17.57 -0.45
N LYS A 106 14.96 17.39 0.55
CA LYS A 106 13.55 17.03 0.34
C LYS A 106 12.79 18.10 -0.44
N LYS A 107 13.03 19.38 -0.19
CA LYS A 107 12.41 20.49 -0.92
C LYS A 107 12.94 20.61 -2.35
N ASN A 108 14.25 20.50 -2.54
CA ASN A 108 14.93 20.68 -3.83
C ASN A 108 14.67 19.50 -4.78
N ASN A 109 14.63 18.27 -4.28
CA ASN A 109 14.39 17.07 -5.10
C ASN A 109 12.95 16.98 -5.64
N ASN A 110 11.99 17.70 -5.03
CA ASN A 110 10.63 17.76 -5.56
C ASN A 110 10.60 18.46 -6.94
N HIS A 111 11.49 19.42 -7.18
CA HIS A 111 11.60 20.10 -8.47
C HIS A 111 12.42 19.30 -9.49
N ILE A 112 13.49 18.64 -9.03
CA ILE A 112 14.41 17.89 -9.89
C ILE A 112 13.71 16.70 -10.56
N SER A 113 12.75 16.07 -9.87
CA SER A 113 12.10 14.86 -10.38
C SER A 113 11.24 15.11 -11.63
N LEU A 114 10.65 16.30 -11.79
CA LEU A 114 9.75 16.55 -12.93
C LEU A 114 10.48 17.09 -14.16
N SER A 115 11.54 17.89 -13.98
CA SER A 115 12.31 18.46 -15.09
C SER A 115 13.19 17.44 -15.82
N GLN A 116 13.57 16.34 -15.15
CA GLN A 116 14.37 15.27 -15.74
C GLN A 116 13.61 14.40 -16.74
N PHE A 117 12.28 14.34 -16.63
CA PHE A 117 11.46 13.54 -17.53
C PHE A 117 10.86 14.43 -18.62
N LYS A 118 10.87 13.95 -19.87
CA LYS A 118 10.18 14.62 -20.97
C LYS A 118 8.72 14.86 -20.58
N GLU A 119 8.24 16.06 -20.85
CA GLU A 119 6.84 16.42 -20.58
C GLU A 119 5.90 15.42 -21.27
N ASN A 120 4.84 15.01 -20.58
CA ASN A 120 3.89 13.98 -21.00
C ASN A 120 4.46 12.55 -21.17
N SER A 121 5.71 12.30 -20.78
CA SER A 121 6.20 10.91 -20.66
C SER A 121 5.42 10.14 -19.58
N PRO A 122 5.27 8.81 -19.70
CA PRO A 122 4.64 7.99 -18.67
C PRO A 122 5.27 8.19 -17.28
N GLN A 123 6.59 8.38 -17.23
CA GLN A 123 7.34 8.64 -16.00
C GLN A 123 6.98 9.99 -15.39
N HIS A 124 6.93 11.05 -16.20
CA HIS A 124 6.50 12.37 -15.76
C HIS A 124 5.08 12.33 -15.18
N ILE A 125 4.14 11.69 -15.88
CA ILE A 125 2.75 11.55 -15.43
C ILE A 125 2.68 10.76 -14.12
N PHE A 126 3.42 9.65 -14.02
CA PHE A 126 3.48 8.85 -12.80
C PHE A 126 3.91 9.68 -11.59
N TRP A 127 5.07 10.34 -11.68
CA TRP A 127 5.61 11.11 -10.55
C TRP A 127 4.77 12.33 -10.22
N LYS A 128 4.23 13.02 -11.23
CA LYS A 128 3.29 14.14 -11.03
C LYS A 128 2.08 13.70 -10.21
N GLN A 129 1.50 12.55 -10.54
CA GLN A 129 0.36 12.01 -9.80
C GLN A 129 0.73 11.51 -8.41
N GLN A 130 1.89 10.88 -8.21
CA GLN A 130 2.34 10.51 -6.86
C GLN A 130 2.53 11.74 -5.98
N PHE A 131 3.11 12.81 -6.52
CA PHE A 131 3.30 14.06 -5.80
C PHE A 131 1.96 14.72 -5.43
N GLU A 132 1.02 14.79 -6.38
CA GLU A 132 -0.32 15.30 -6.13
C GLU A 132 -1.07 14.45 -5.07
N ALA A 133 -0.90 13.13 -5.10
CA ALA A 133 -1.49 12.24 -4.12
C ALA A 133 -0.90 12.45 -2.72
N ALA A 134 0.42 12.60 -2.61
CA ALA A 134 1.12 12.81 -1.35
C ALA A 134 0.77 14.16 -0.69
N THR A 135 0.44 15.17 -1.49
CA THR A 135 0.10 16.52 -1.01
C THR A 135 -1.38 16.68 -0.67
N LYS A 136 -2.27 15.88 -1.26
CA LYS A 136 -3.72 15.95 -1.00
C LYS A 136 -4.11 15.32 0.34
N SER A 137 -5.01 16.00 1.07
CA SER A 137 -5.61 15.48 2.30
C SER A 137 -6.56 14.31 2.03
N ASN A 138 -7.31 14.37 0.93
CA ASN A 138 -8.30 13.37 0.55
C ASN A 138 -7.98 12.74 -0.83
N LEU A 139 -7.41 11.54 -0.78
CA LEU A 139 -7.07 10.75 -1.97
C LEU A 139 -8.30 10.31 -2.80
N LYS A 140 -9.50 10.27 -2.20
CA LYS A 140 -10.71 9.78 -2.90
C LYS A 140 -11.15 10.69 -4.04
N GLN A 141 -10.78 11.97 -3.99
CA GLN A 141 -11.16 12.97 -5.00
C GLN A 141 -10.11 13.12 -6.12
N MET A 142 -9.03 12.33 -6.07
CA MET A 142 -7.97 12.43 -7.07
C MET A 142 -8.36 11.69 -8.35
N ARG A 143 -8.27 12.40 -9.49
CA ARG A 143 -8.44 11.80 -10.82
C ARG A 143 -7.13 11.17 -11.28
N TRP A 144 -7.03 9.86 -11.16
CA TRP A 144 -5.87 9.11 -11.63
C TRP A 144 -5.83 9.04 -13.16
N HIS A 145 -4.62 9.08 -13.72
CA HIS A 145 -4.40 8.97 -15.15
C HIS A 145 -4.60 7.52 -15.58
N LEU A 146 -5.23 7.34 -16.74
CA LEU A 146 -5.63 6.01 -17.22
C LEU A 146 -4.43 5.05 -17.37
N THR A 147 -3.27 5.56 -17.78
CA THR A 147 -2.03 4.76 -17.89
C THR A 147 -1.60 4.16 -16.55
N LEU A 148 -1.75 4.88 -15.44
CA LEU A 148 -1.41 4.35 -14.11
C LEU A 148 -2.40 3.31 -13.66
N LEU A 149 -3.69 3.56 -13.87
CA LEU A 149 -4.75 2.58 -13.60
C LEU A 149 -4.48 1.27 -14.35
N ARG A 150 -4.16 1.36 -15.65
CA ARG A 150 -3.79 0.20 -16.48
C ARG A 150 -2.55 -0.53 -15.94
N TRP A 151 -1.52 0.20 -15.52
CA TRP A 151 -0.33 -0.38 -14.92
C TRP A 151 -0.65 -1.14 -13.61
N TYR A 152 -1.47 -0.57 -12.73
CA TYR A 152 -1.90 -1.24 -11.50
C TYR A 152 -2.75 -2.49 -11.77
N ILE A 153 -3.65 -2.43 -12.75
CA ILE A 153 -4.46 -3.60 -13.17
C ILE A 153 -3.53 -4.70 -13.70
N ALA A 154 -2.59 -4.36 -14.57
CA ALA A 154 -1.62 -5.31 -15.11
C ALA A 154 -0.73 -5.92 -14.01
N LEU A 155 -0.29 -5.10 -13.05
CA LEU A 155 0.49 -5.56 -11.90
C LEU A 155 -0.30 -6.53 -11.02
N HIS A 156 -1.57 -6.20 -10.73
CA HIS A 156 -2.46 -7.07 -9.97
C HIS A 156 -2.74 -8.38 -10.71
N ALA A 157 -2.98 -8.34 -12.02
CA ALA A 157 -3.21 -9.52 -12.84
C ALA A 157 -1.98 -10.45 -12.88
N LYS A 158 -0.76 -9.88 -12.96
CA LYS A 158 0.49 -10.66 -12.97
C LYS A 158 0.87 -11.20 -11.60
N SER A 159 0.77 -10.38 -10.56
CA SER A 159 1.12 -10.77 -9.19
C SER A 159 0.28 -9.98 -8.17
N PRO A 160 -0.82 -10.57 -7.69
CA PRO A 160 -1.63 -9.98 -6.63
C PRO A 160 -0.84 -9.75 -5.33
N ALA A 161 0.19 -10.57 -5.08
CA ALA A 161 1.08 -10.41 -3.93
C ALA A 161 1.93 -9.14 -4.04
N ALA A 162 2.57 -8.90 -5.19
CA ALA A 162 3.36 -7.69 -5.43
C ALA A 162 2.49 -6.43 -5.35
N TYR A 163 1.29 -6.46 -5.92
CA TYR A 163 0.32 -5.38 -5.79
C TYR A 163 0.01 -5.07 -4.30
N ARG A 164 -0.31 -6.11 -3.51
CA ARG A 164 -0.58 -5.95 -2.07
C ARG A 164 0.61 -5.36 -1.33
N MET A 165 1.82 -5.85 -1.57
CA MET A 165 3.04 -5.31 -0.95
C MET A 165 3.23 -3.83 -1.26
N ILE A 166 3.10 -3.43 -2.53
CA ILE A 166 3.22 -2.03 -2.95
C ILE A 166 2.15 -1.17 -2.28
N THR A 167 0.89 -1.61 -2.26
CA THR A 167 -0.19 -0.85 -1.61
C THR A 167 -0.04 -0.75 -0.08
N ASN A 168 0.52 -1.78 0.56
CA ASN A 168 0.71 -1.80 2.01
C ASN A 168 1.95 -1.01 2.45
N SER A 169 2.96 -0.91 1.59
CA SER A 169 4.19 -0.18 1.88
C SER A 169 4.00 1.32 2.08
N ASN A 170 2.87 1.88 1.63
CA ASN A 170 2.62 3.32 1.53
C ASN A 170 3.68 4.10 0.72
N VAL A 171 4.58 3.42 0.02
CA VAL A 171 5.61 4.05 -0.84
C VAL A 171 4.94 4.70 -2.06
N LEU A 172 3.88 4.08 -2.57
CA LEU A 172 3.03 4.65 -3.62
C LEU A 172 1.67 5.01 -3.02
N CYS A 173 1.22 6.26 -3.19
CA CYS A 173 -0.03 6.78 -2.61
C CYS A 173 -1.30 6.27 -3.32
N CYS A 174 -1.21 5.19 -4.08
CA CYS A 174 -2.31 4.66 -4.87
C CYS A 174 -3.23 3.77 -4.02
N ARG A 175 -4.09 4.40 -3.21
CA ARG A 175 -5.26 3.72 -2.63
C ARG A 175 -6.38 3.60 -3.67
N MET A 176 -6.17 2.76 -4.69
CA MET A 176 -7.17 2.47 -5.74
C MET A 176 -8.22 1.42 -5.34
N ARG A 177 -8.40 1.14 -4.03
CA ARG A 177 -9.33 0.09 -3.57
C ARG A 177 -10.74 0.21 -4.15
N ILE A 178 -11.18 1.42 -4.51
CA ILE A 178 -12.56 1.69 -4.96
C ILE A 178 -12.77 1.36 -6.45
N CYS A 179 -11.76 1.38 -7.31
CA CYS A 179 -11.96 1.16 -8.76
C CYS A 179 -11.93 -0.32 -9.17
N LEU A 180 -11.29 -1.18 -8.38
CA LEU A 180 -11.14 -2.60 -8.72
C LEU A 180 -12.37 -3.46 -8.39
N GLU A 181 -13.24 -3.03 -7.47
CA GLU A 181 -14.50 -3.75 -7.19
C GLU A 181 -15.53 -3.59 -8.32
N ILE A 182 -15.35 -2.62 -9.21
CA ILE A 182 -16.26 -2.37 -10.35
C ILE A 182 -15.83 -3.16 -11.61
N THR A 183 -14.64 -3.79 -11.60
CA THR A 183 -14.10 -4.42 -12.82
C THR A 183 -14.66 -5.78 -13.24
N PRO A 184 -15.44 -6.57 -12.46
CA PRO A 184 -15.99 -7.81 -13.01
C PRO A 184 -17.01 -7.57 -14.13
N ILE A 185 -17.52 -6.35 -14.31
CA ILE A 185 -18.54 -6.03 -15.33
C ILE A 185 -17.91 -5.70 -16.71
N LEU A 186 -16.66 -5.23 -16.75
CA LEU A 186 -16.01 -4.76 -17.99
C LEU A 186 -14.97 -5.74 -18.57
N LEU A 187 -14.64 -6.81 -17.84
CA LEU A 187 -13.73 -7.85 -18.29
C LEU A 187 -14.44 -9.20 -18.52
N ALA A 188 -15.74 -9.18 -18.83
CA ALA A 188 -16.39 -10.35 -19.41
C ALA A 188 -15.76 -10.60 -20.80
N PRO A 189 -15.09 -11.74 -21.00
CA PRO A 189 -14.28 -11.94 -22.18
C PRO A 189 -15.16 -12.15 -23.41
N ALA A 190 -14.85 -11.42 -24.48
CA ALA A 190 -15.22 -11.76 -25.85
C ALA A 190 -14.51 -13.05 -26.34
N LEU A 191 -14.36 -14.07 -25.48
CA LEU A 191 -13.76 -15.38 -25.76
C LEU A 191 -14.84 -16.44 -26.04
N VAL A 192 -15.93 -16.08 -26.72
CA VAL A 192 -16.93 -17.04 -27.22
C VAL A 192 -16.84 -17.20 -28.76
N GLY A 193 -15.81 -16.65 -29.40
CA GLY A 193 -15.76 -16.55 -30.86
C GLY A 193 -14.55 -17.15 -31.56
N THR A 194 -13.98 -18.29 -31.11
CA THR A 194 -13.04 -19.05 -31.97
C THR A 194 -12.92 -20.52 -31.53
N LEU A 195 -13.99 -21.30 -31.68
CA LEU A 195 -13.91 -22.76 -31.77
C LEU A 195 -15.01 -23.22 -32.72
N MET A 196 -14.56 -23.48 -33.96
CA MET A 196 -15.19 -24.20 -35.08
C MET A 196 -16.51 -23.67 -35.65
#